data_AF-A0A2N3I849-F1
#
_entry.id   AF-A0A2N3I849-F1
#
_cell.length_a   1.000
_cell.length_b   1.000
_cell.length_c   1.000
_cell.angle_alpha   90.00
_cell.angle_beta   90.00
_cell.angle_gamma   90.00
#
_symmetry.space_group_name_H-M   'P 1'
#
loop_
_entity.id
_entity.type
_entity.pdbx_description
1 polymer ?
#
loop_
_entity_poly.entity_id
_entity_poly.type
_entity_poly.pdbx_seq_one_letter_code
_entity_poly.pdbx_strand_id
1 'polypeptide(L)'
;MSDSLRDIANQINQMSKDYEFGTLQDIRKDLKGLKKKANSNIFVDDSKTMTDTWAFHYGGRTELQFNIGFEDEGFRYGLAFSLEPSQRLPDINLLKPKIKKLNALYEEKPELFSDYKMWYWQNGERSEIFDFRKISSDLIQIGTFIFFGKLVEEGKHDYGVILNTFDKMLPIYTSVETEIPETNVQNTKTCVLKPIMWNTNNYKGPSGFISAGGFSKDYGYGHEEWNNDNKWIWRNYKVFHTESKPKLLEYSSDGNLCIVMIASFDKNQYAVGIATNVYHNEDEERKLIATELNTFDNYNQVWQQDSVRIAFDNDKENFLKHWQKNYTWVQWKCPIENYYWFEKPILLNPHDFSDKEKLISMHGSYQRVLPQQILQTLSKYLSDKAEIIDWLTSGEFDTDWLADTAKVSSNAKLRKKYSGSGANAPTTKSFSYWVKGQRNIEPLHAKLQALFVKHLSKKGISYEENKDFIDVQYKHGTKLYYCEIKPTQNMDSKYAIRIAVGQLLEYQYFNQKNANLEIVISSKPKDSEIDFVKSLNMRLTYLDELTNEFITE
;
A
#
# COMPACT_ATOMS: atom_id res chain seq x y z
N MET A 1 -50.57 11.75 11.27
CA MET A 1 -49.64 12.33 10.29
C MET A 1 -48.31 11.65 10.54
N SER A 2 -47.69 11.03 9.54
CA SER A 2 -46.32 10.55 9.73
C SER A 2 -45.41 11.77 9.83
N ASP A 3 -44.55 11.79 10.85
CA ASP A 3 -43.57 12.86 11.05
C ASP A 3 -42.64 12.89 9.83
N SER A 4 -42.33 14.08 9.29
CA SER A 4 -41.34 14.18 8.23
C SER A 4 -39.95 13.82 8.77
N LEU A 5 -39.00 13.45 7.90
CA LEU A 5 -37.65 13.15 8.35
C LEU A 5 -37.01 14.33 9.10
N ARG A 6 -37.36 15.56 8.71
CA ARG A 6 -36.87 16.78 9.36
C ARG A 6 -37.44 16.93 10.76
N ASP A 7 -38.71 16.61 10.95
CA ASP A 7 -39.34 16.62 12.28
C ASP A 7 -38.69 15.59 13.20
N ILE A 8 -38.47 14.37 12.68
CA ILE A 8 -37.76 13.30 13.40
C ILE A 8 -36.35 13.74 13.78
N ALA A 9 -35.58 14.31 12.84
CA ALA A 9 -34.22 14.78 13.07
C ALA A 9 -34.17 15.91 14.12
N ASN A 10 -35.11 16.85 14.07
CA ASN A 10 -35.24 17.94 15.04
C ASN A 10 -35.56 17.41 16.44
N GLN A 11 -36.48 16.46 16.54
CA GLN A 11 -36.84 15.84 17.82
C GLN A 11 -35.68 15.03 18.40
N ILE A 12 -34.95 14.27 17.58
CA ILE A 12 -33.72 13.57 17.99
C ILE A 12 -32.69 14.57 18.51
N ASN A 13 -32.41 15.67 17.79
CA ASN A 13 -31.47 16.69 18.25
C ASN A 13 -31.90 17.29 19.60
N GLN A 14 -33.18 17.61 19.76
CA GLN A 14 -33.71 18.19 21.00
C GLN A 14 -33.53 17.25 22.18
N MET A 15 -33.95 15.99 22.03
CA MET A 15 -33.93 14.99 23.10
C MET A 15 -32.54 14.41 23.36
N SER A 16 -31.64 14.42 22.37
CA SER A 16 -30.27 13.87 22.51
C SER A 16 -29.46 14.50 23.64
N LYS A 17 -29.84 15.70 24.10
CA LYS A 17 -29.16 16.40 25.22
C LYS A 17 -29.17 15.62 26.53
N ASP A 18 -30.15 14.72 26.70
CA ASP A 18 -30.27 13.86 27.88
C ASP A 18 -29.60 12.49 27.70
N TYR A 19 -28.89 12.29 26.59
CA TYR A 19 -28.24 11.04 26.18
C TYR A 19 -26.77 11.27 25.87
N GLU A 20 -25.96 10.21 25.93
CA GLU A 20 -24.52 10.31 25.63
C GLU A 20 -24.28 10.74 24.17
N PHE A 21 -25.13 10.25 23.26
CA PHE A 21 -25.16 10.59 21.85
C PHE A 21 -25.27 12.10 21.59
N GLY A 22 -25.91 12.86 22.49
CA GLY A 22 -25.95 14.33 22.43
C GLY A 22 -24.57 14.99 22.35
N THR A 23 -23.54 14.31 22.86
CA THR A 23 -22.15 14.77 22.86
C THR A 23 -21.36 14.35 21.62
N LEU A 24 -21.98 13.72 20.61
CA LEU A 24 -21.30 13.20 19.42
C LEU A 24 -20.37 14.23 18.77
N GLN A 25 -20.79 15.49 18.64
CA GLN A 25 -19.99 16.52 17.98
C GLN A 25 -18.77 16.96 18.81
N ASP A 26 -18.80 16.77 20.12
CA ASP A 26 -17.64 16.95 21.01
C ASP A 26 -16.71 15.74 20.94
N ILE A 27 -17.25 14.50 20.96
CA ILE A 27 -16.48 13.28 20.72
C ILE A 27 -15.73 13.36 19.38
N ARG A 28 -16.41 13.78 18.32
CA ARG A 28 -15.82 13.99 16.98
C ARG A 28 -14.69 14.98 17.00
N LYS A 29 -14.86 16.09 17.72
CA LYS A 29 -13.83 17.12 17.85
C LYS A 29 -12.56 16.52 18.46
N ASP A 30 -12.71 15.72 19.51
CA ASP A 30 -11.59 15.11 20.21
C ASP A 30 -10.92 14.01 19.38
N LEU A 31 -11.70 13.09 18.80
CA LEU A 31 -11.19 11.99 17.97
C LEU A 31 -10.46 12.47 16.70
N LYS A 32 -10.90 13.60 16.12
CA LYS A 32 -10.36 14.15 14.87
C LYS A 32 -9.40 15.32 15.09
N GLY A 33 -9.05 15.64 16.34
CA GLY A 33 -8.17 16.77 16.66
C GLY A 33 -8.67 18.13 16.15
N LEU A 34 -9.99 18.34 16.06
CA LEU A 34 -10.56 19.55 15.49
C LEU A 34 -10.42 20.73 16.46
N LYS A 35 -10.02 21.90 15.95
CA LYS A 35 -9.89 23.12 16.76
C LYS A 35 -11.21 23.56 17.41
N LYS A 36 -12.35 23.24 16.79
CA LYS A 36 -13.69 23.59 17.25
C LYS A 36 -14.68 22.48 16.90
N LYS A 37 -15.75 22.35 17.69
CA LYS A 37 -16.88 21.48 17.34
C LYS A 37 -17.56 21.96 16.05
N ALA A 38 -18.02 21.02 15.23
CA ALA A 38 -18.55 21.33 13.91
C ALA A 38 -19.93 21.99 13.96
N ASN A 39 -20.81 21.50 14.84
CA ASN A 39 -22.13 22.05 15.11
C ASN A 39 -22.59 21.59 16.51
N SER A 40 -23.61 22.24 17.09
CA SER A 40 -24.29 21.75 18.30
C SER A 40 -25.40 20.75 17.99
N ASN A 41 -25.97 20.79 16.79
CA ASN A 41 -26.93 19.79 16.32
C ASN A 41 -26.20 18.63 15.64
N ILE A 42 -26.76 17.43 15.77
CA ILE A 42 -26.22 16.21 15.21
C ILE A 42 -26.66 16.07 13.75
N PHE A 43 -27.97 16.09 13.51
CA PHE A 43 -28.56 16.10 12.17
C PHE A 43 -28.91 17.55 11.79
N VAL A 44 -28.35 18.07 10.70
CA VAL A 44 -28.56 19.47 10.30
C VAL A 44 -29.40 19.50 9.03
N ASP A 45 -30.36 20.43 8.95
CA ASP A 45 -31.12 20.76 7.73
C ASP A 45 -30.21 21.48 6.72
N ASP A 46 -29.30 20.68 6.15
CA ASP A 46 -28.39 21.00 5.07
C ASP A 46 -28.60 19.93 4.00
N SER A 47 -28.84 20.37 2.75
CA SER A 47 -29.08 19.46 1.61
C SER A 47 -27.92 18.51 1.32
N LYS A 48 -26.74 18.76 1.91
CA LYS A 48 -25.56 17.88 1.84
C LYS A 48 -25.60 16.72 2.83
N THR A 49 -26.39 16.82 3.91
CA THR A 49 -26.44 15.85 5.01
C THR A 49 -27.84 15.31 5.28
N MET A 50 -28.88 15.95 4.74
CA MET A 50 -30.27 15.54 4.85
C MET A 50 -31.00 15.73 3.53
N THR A 51 -31.84 14.75 3.21
CA THR A 51 -32.83 14.77 2.13
C THR A 51 -34.20 14.52 2.75
N ASP A 52 -35.25 14.38 1.93
CA ASP A 52 -36.58 14.05 2.45
C ASP A 52 -36.69 12.57 2.89
N THR A 53 -35.74 11.71 2.49
CA THR A 53 -35.77 10.26 2.76
C THR A 53 -34.63 9.74 3.62
N TRP A 54 -33.51 10.45 3.74
CA TRP A 54 -32.41 10.05 4.63
C TRP A 54 -31.61 11.24 5.15
N ALA A 55 -30.96 11.06 6.30
CA ALA A 55 -30.02 12.00 6.88
C ALA A 55 -28.84 11.27 7.54
N PHE A 56 -27.67 11.90 7.52
CA PHE A 56 -26.53 11.49 8.35
C PHE A 56 -26.03 12.66 9.19
N HIS A 57 -25.33 12.35 10.27
CA HIS A 57 -24.84 13.38 11.18
C HIS A 57 -23.87 14.36 10.48
N TYR A 58 -23.92 15.62 10.89
CA TYR A 58 -23.17 16.70 10.25
C TYR A 58 -21.67 16.48 10.35
N GLY A 59 -21.00 16.51 9.19
CA GLY A 59 -19.57 16.25 9.06
C GLY A 59 -19.19 14.79 8.85
N GLY A 60 -20.15 13.85 8.88
CA GLY A 60 -19.90 12.40 8.82
C GLY A 60 -19.45 11.84 7.46
N ARG A 61 -19.18 12.69 6.45
CA ARG A 61 -18.98 12.21 5.07
C ARG A 61 -17.78 11.28 4.92
N THR A 62 -16.72 11.52 5.67
CA THR A 62 -15.44 10.80 5.57
C THR A 62 -15.27 9.74 6.67
N GLU A 63 -16.36 9.32 7.31
CA GLU A 63 -16.37 8.44 8.48
C GLU A 63 -17.59 7.53 8.53
N LEU A 64 -17.61 6.63 9.51
CA LEU A 64 -18.79 5.86 9.86
C LEU A 64 -19.92 6.82 10.25
N GLN A 65 -21.08 6.67 9.64
CA GLN A 65 -22.17 7.64 9.75
C GLN A 65 -23.25 7.14 10.66
N PHE A 66 -23.54 7.85 11.76
CA PHE A 66 -24.90 7.83 12.31
C PHE A 66 -25.87 8.30 11.23
N ASN A 67 -26.83 7.45 10.92
CA ASN A 67 -27.70 7.59 9.75
C ASN A 67 -29.14 7.20 10.12
N ILE A 68 -30.08 8.01 9.65
CA ILE A 68 -31.53 7.80 9.76
C ILE A 68 -32.16 7.89 8.37
N GLY A 69 -33.27 7.21 8.14
CA GLY A 69 -33.99 7.35 6.88
C GLY A 69 -35.22 6.47 6.78
N PHE A 70 -36.00 6.68 5.73
CA PHE A 70 -37.11 5.85 5.34
C PHE A 70 -36.65 4.83 4.29
N GLU A 71 -37.07 3.58 4.50
CA GLU A 71 -37.00 2.45 3.59
C GLU A 71 -38.44 2.01 3.29
N ASP A 72 -38.64 1.17 2.26
CA ASP A 72 -39.99 0.71 1.88
C ASP A 72 -40.73 -0.01 3.02
N GLU A 73 -40.01 -0.66 3.94
CA GLU A 73 -40.60 -1.38 5.08
C GLU A 73 -40.69 -0.54 6.37
N GLY A 74 -40.16 0.69 6.38
CA GLY A 74 -40.30 1.61 7.51
C GLY A 74 -39.10 2.52 7.76
N PHE A 75 -38.97 2.98 9.01
CA PHE A 75 -37.93 3.91 9.43
C PHE A 75 -36.70 3.17 9.97
N ARG A 76 -35.53 3.46 9.39
CA ARG A 76 -34.23 2.92 9.82
C ARG A 76 -33.42 3.94 10.61
N TYR A 77 -32.68 3.44 11.60
CA TYR A 77 -31.72 4.22 12.37
C TYR A 77 -30.55 3.34 12.82
N GLY A 78 -29.33 3.83 12.61
CA GLY A 78 -28.12 3.06 12.89
C GLY A 78 -26.85 3.72 12.38
N LEU A 79 -25.88 2.89 12.00
CA LEU A 79 -24.59 3.28 11.48
C LEU A 79 -24.44 2.86 10.01
N ALA A 80 -23.68 3.62 9.23
CA ALA A 80 -23.52 3.36 7.80
C ALA A 80 -22.15 3.76 7.25
N PHE A 81 -21.72 3.08 6.19
CA PHE A 81 -20.67 3.54 5.29
C PHE A 81 -21.28 3.93 3.94
N SER A 82 -20.99 5.15 3.48
CA SER A 82 -21.34 5.59 2.12
C SER A 82 -20.08 5.65 1.27
N LEU A 83 -19.90 4.69 0.36
CA LEU A 83 -18.76 4.58 -0.56
C LEU A 83 -18.98 5.31 -1.89
N GLU A 84 -19.79 6.38 -1.88
CA GLU A 84 -20.01 7.25 -3.03
C GLU A 84 -18.95 8.38 -3.07
N PRO A 85 -18.16 8.56 -4.14
CA PRO A 85 -17.24 9.67 -4.23
C PRO A 85 -17.94 11.04 -4.13
N SER A 86 -17.30 12.01 -3.50
CA SER A 86 -17.78 13.40 -3.42
C SER A 86 -16.61 14.36 -3.29
N GLN A 87 -16.84 15.67 -3.42
CA GLN A 87 -15.78 16.66 -3.17
C GLN A 87 -15.11 16.51 -1.79
N ARG A 88 -15.85 16.02 -0.78
CA ARG A 88 -15.33 15.81 0.59
C ARG A 88 -14.77 14.40 0.83
N LEU A 89 -15.14 13.44 -0.02
CA LEU A 89 -14.61 12.07 -0.01
C LEU A 89 -14.25 11.71 -1.46
N PRO A 90 -13.13 12.23 -1.99
CA PRO A 90 -12.76 11.97 -3.39
C PRO A 90 -12.34 10.52 -3.60
N ASP A 91 -11.86 9.85 -2.55
CA ASP A 91 -11.39 8.48 -2.57
C ASP A 91 -12.00 7.65 -1.42
N ILE A 92 -12.65 6.55 -1.76
CA ILE A 92 -13.24 5.59 -0.80
C ILE A 92 -12.17 4.86 0.03
N ASN A 93 -10.90 4.89 -0.38
CA ASN A 93 -9.79 4.30 0.36
C ASN A 93 -9.66 4.88 1.78
N LEU A 94 -10.14 6.12 2.02
CA LEU A 94 -10.22 6.72 3.35
C LEU A 94 -11.15 5.96 4.32
N LEU A 95 -12.12 5.20 3.80
CA LEU A 95 -13.08 4.41 4.59
C LEU A 95 -12.67 2.94 4.73
N LYS A 96 -11.76 2.43 3.90
CA LYS A 96 -11.32 1.03 3.95
C LYS A 96 -10.71 0.62 5.30
N PRO A 97 -9.80 1.40 5.91
CA PRO A 97 -9.27 1.08 7.23
C PRO A 97 -10.36 1.02 8.31
N LYS A 98 -11.41 1.84 8.17
CA LYS A 98 -12.53 1.92 9.12
C LYS A 98 -13.43 0.70 9.01
N ILE A 99 -13.70 0.25 7.78
CA ILE A 99 -14.40 -1.03 7.53
C ILE A 99 -13.60 -2.19 8.11
N LYS A 100 -12.27 -2.20 7.94
CA LYS A 100 -11.39 -3.22 8.55
C LYS A 100 -11.49 -3.21 10.07
N LYS A 101 -11.46 -2.04 10.71
CA LYS A 101 -11.64 -1.92 12.17
C LYS A 101 -13.01 -2.41 12.64
N LEU A 102 -14.08 -2.08 11.92
CA LEU A 102 -15.43 -2.54 12.26
C LEU A 102 -15.50 -4.08 12.21
N ASN A 103 -14.94 -4.67 11.15
CA ASN A 103 -14.87 -6.12 11.00
C ASN A 103 -14.07 -6.79 12.13
N ALA A 104 -12.91 -6.23 12.50
CA ALA A 104 -12.11 -6.73 13.62
C ALA A 104 -12.85 -6.60 14.97
N LEU A 105 -13.55 -5.49 15.18
CA LEU A 105 -14.36 -5.27 16.39
C LEU A 105 -15.52 -6.28 16.49
N TYR A 106 -16.15 -6.62 15.37
CA TYR A 106 -17.19 -7.65 15.33
C TYR A 106 -16.64 -9.04 15.66
N GLU A 107 -15.42 -9.37 15.21
CA GLU A 107 -14.77 -10.63 15.55
C GLU A 107 -14.38 -10.70 17.03
N GLU A 108 -13.90 -9.59 17.59
CA GLU A 108 -13.51 -9.51 19.01
C GLU A 108 -14.73 -9.51 19.95
N LYS A 109 -15.80 -8.80 19.56
CA LYS A 109 -16.96 -8.50 20.41
C LYS A 109 -18.28 -8.65 19.63
N PRO A 110 -18.64 -9.86 19.17
CA PRO A 110 -19.84 -10.10 18.38
C PRO A 110 -21.13 -9.71 19.13
N GLU A 111 -21.12 -9.78 20.46
CA GLU A 111 -22.25 -9.38 21.32
C GLU A 111 -22.61 -7.89 21.20
N LEU A 112 -21.67 -7.03 20.78
CA LEU A 112 -21.98 -5.62 20.50
C LEU A 112 -22.90 -5.45 19.28
N PHE A 113 -23.01 -6.48 18.43
CA PHE A 113 -23.70 -6.41 17.15
C PHE A 113 -24.95 -7.29 17.07
N SER A 114 -25.21 -8.13 18.09
CA SER A 114 -26.27 -9.15 18.05
C SER A 114 -27.68 -8.60 17.86
N ASP A 115 -27.91 -7.35 18.27
CA ASP A 115 -29.21 -6.68 18.20
C ASP A 115 -29.43 -5.96 16.85
N TYR A 116 -28.46 -5.99 15.94
CA TYR A 116 -28.46 -5.19 14.72
C TYR A 116 -28.55 -6.05 13.46
N LYS A 117 -29.34 -5.55 12.53
CA LYS A 117 -29.43 -6.09 11.17
C LYS A 117 -28.55 -5.29 10.23
N MET A 118 -28.10 -5.91 9.15
CA MET A 118 -27.26 -5.31 8.13
C MET A 118 -27.87 -5.53 6.75
N TRP A 119 -27.83 -4.49 5.93
CA TRP A 119 -28.15 -4.54 4.50
C TRP A 119 -27.30 -3.51 3.76
N TYR A 120 -27.27 -3.62 2.45
CA TYR A 120 -26.52 -2.70 1.59
C TYR A 120 -27.27 -2.42 0.29
N TRP A 121 -26.95 -1.28 -0.28
CA TRP A 121 -27.32 -0.87 -1.63
C TRP A 121 -26.09 -0.87 -2.51
N GLN A 122 -26.18 -1.47 -3.69
CA GLN A 122 -25.10 -1.53 -4.66
C GLN A 122 -25.69 -1.48 -6.07
N ASN A 123 -25.15 -0.62 -6.94
CA ASN A 123 -25.66 -0.41 -8.29
C ASN A 123 -27.16 -0.06 -8.35
N GLY A 124 -27.68 0.62 -7.32
CA GLY A 124 -29.10 0.97 -7.20
C GLY A 124 -30.00 -0.15 -6.71
N GLU A 125 -29.48 -1.34 -6.43
CA GLU A 125 -30.24 -2.47 -5.91
C GLU A 125 -29.98 -2.68 -4.42
N ARG A 126 -31.05 -2.93 -3.65
CA ARG A 126 -30.97 -3.26 -2.24
C ARG A 126 -30.88 -4.77 -2.04
N SER A 127 -29.97 -5.18 -1.17
CA SER A 127 -29.87 -6.58 -0.70
C SER A 127 -30.96 -6.93 0.32
N GLU A 128 -31.13 -8.22 0.59
CA GLU A 128 -31.96 -8.66 1.72
C GLU A 128 -31.39 -8.16 3.07
N ILE A 129 -32.22 -8.21 4.10
CA ILE A 129 -31.84 -7.86 5.47
C ILE A 129 -31.28 -9.11 6.16
N PHE A 130 -30.04 -9.04 6.64
CA PHE A 130 -29.37 -10.13 7.34
C PHE A 130 -29.03 -9.73 8.77
N ASP A 131 -28.66 -10.71 9.60
CA ASP A 131 -27.91 -10.42 10.84
C ASP A 131 -26.60 -9.72 10.50
N PHE A 132 -26.11 -8.89 11.44
CA PHE A 132 -24.80 -8.26 11.25
C PHE A 132 -23.73 -9.32 11.00
N ARG A 133 -22.94 -9.08 9.96
CA ARG A 133 -21.84 -9.95 9.53
C ARG A 133 -20.69 -9.11 9.03
N LYS A 134 -19.51 -9.75 8.93
CA LYS A 134 -18.32 -9.13 8.35
C LYS A 134 -18.63 -8.55 6.95
N ILE A 135 -18.25 -7.29 6.74
CA ILE A 135 -18.35 -6.64 5.42
C ILE A 135 -17.31 -7.29 4.51
N SER A 136 -17.78 -7.99 3.47
CA SER A 136 -16.91 -8.65 2.49
C SER A 136 -16.22 -7.63 1.60
N SER A 137 -15.06 -8.00 1.03
CA SER A 137 -14.32 -7.15 0.09
C SER A 137 -15.13 -6.72 -1.13
N ASP A 138 -16.11 -7.54 -1.53
CA ASP A 138 -16.95 -7.30 -2.71
C ASP A 138 -17.94 -6.15 -2.48
N LEU A 139 -18.22 -5.80 -1.23
CA LEU A 139 -19.01 -4.62 -0.86
C LEU A 139 -18.16 -3.35 -0.77
N ILE A 140 -16.82 -3.46 -0.78
CA ILE A 140 -15.91 -2.33 -0.63
C ILE A 140 -15.57 -1.75 -2.02
N GLN A 141 -16.61 -1.27 -2.70
CA GLN A 141 -16.49 -0.67 -4.01
C GLN A 141 -17.30 0.63 -4.12
N ILE A 142 -16.89 1.46 -5.07
CA ILE A 142 -17.53 2.76 -5.36
C ILE A 142 -19.04 2.55 -5.58
N GLY A 143 -19.84 3.43 -4.97
CA GLY A 143 -21.30 3.40 -5.09
C GLY A 143 -22.01 2.40 -4.18
N THR A 144 -21.29 1.75 -3.26
CA THR A 144 -21.93 0.89 -2.26
C THR A 144 -22.31 1.70 -1.01
N PHE A 145 -23.55 1.57 -0.56
CA PHE A 145 -24.00 2.07 0.75
C PHE A 145 -24.28 0.89 1.65
N ILE A 146 -23.59 0.81 2.79
CA ILE A 146 -23.67 -0.29 3.73
C ILE A 146 -24.27 0.24 5.02
N PHE A 147 -25.38 -0.33 5.46
CA PHE A 147 -26.07 0.09 6.68
C PHE A 147 -26.15 -1.07 7.67
N PHE A 148 -26.03 -0.76 8.96
CA PHE A 148 -26.45 -1.66 10.01
C PHE A 148 -27.11 -0.93 11.18
N GLY A 149 -28.14 -1.54 11.73
CA GLY A 149 -28.91 -1.00 12.83
C GLY A 149 -30.28 -1.62 12.92
N LYS A 150 -31.28 -0.79 13.23
CA LYS A 150 -32.65 -1.21 13.44
C LYS A 150 -33.56 -0.61 12.37
N LEU A 151 -34.63 -1.35 12.10
CA LEU A 151 -35.73 -0.98 11.22
C LEU A 151 -37.02 -1.13 12.02
N VAL A 152 -37.86 -0.11 12.01
CA VAL A 152 -39.17 -0.11 12.67
C VAL A 152 -40.23 0.32 11.67
N GLU A 153 -41.44 -0.21 11.80
CA GLU A 153 -42.55 0.19 10.94
C GLU A 153 -42.79 1.71 11.00
N GLU A 154 -43.21 2.29 9.88
CA GLU A 154 -43.47 3.73 9.79
C GLU A 154 -44.51 4.18 10.84
N GLY A 155 -44.24 5.31 11.49
CA GLY A 155 -45.10 5.84 12.56
C GLY A 155 -45.03 5.12 13.90
N LYS A 156 -44.22 4.06 14.05
CA LYS A 156 -43.98 3.35 15.32
C LYS A 156 -42.61 3.63 15.95
N HIS A 157 -41.91 4.65 15.48
CA HIS A 157 -40.61 5.01 16.05
C HIS A 157 -40.78 5.66 17.42
N ASP A 158 -39.91 5.29 18.35
CA ASP A 158 -39.80 5.88 19.69
C ASP A 158 -38.44 6.57 19.80
N TYR A 159 -38.46 7.88 20.05
CA TYR A 159 -37.26 8.70 20.12
C TYR A 159 -36.30 8.25 21.24
N GLY A 160 -36.82 7.79 22.37
CA GLY A 160 -36.01 7.24 23.46
C GLY A 160 -35.36 5.92 23.08
N VAL A 161 -36.04 5.06 22.31
CA VAL A 161 -35.45 3.82 21.79
C VAL A 161 -34.36 4.10 20.76
N ILE A 162 -34.56 5.09 19.89
CA ILE A 162 -33.55 5.53 18.91
C ILE A 162 -32.30 6.04 19.63
N LEU A 163 -32.48 6.96 20.58
CA LEU A 163 -31.37 7.58 21.30
C LEU A 163 -30.60 6.55 22.16
N ASN A 164 -31.29 5.66 22.87
CA ASN A 164 -30.65 4.55 23.57
C ASN A 164 -29.89 3.60 22.62
N THR A 165 -30.40 3.41 21.40
CA THR A 165 -29.71 2.61 20.38
C THR A 165 -28.45 3.32 19.91
N PHE A 166 -28.49 4.64 19.72
CA PHE A 166 -27.31 5.42 19.36
C PHE A 166 -26.27 5.48 20.48
N ASP A 167 -26.67 5.59 21.75
CA ASP A 167 -25.74 5.48 22.89
C ASP A 167 -25.02 4.12 22.88
N LYS A 168 -25.75 3.02 22.64
CA LYS A 168 -25.14 1.68 22.51
C LYS A 168 -24.21 1.54 21.30
N MET A 169 -24.45 2.29 20.23
CA MET A 169 -23.62 2.32 19.02
C MET A 169 -22.43 3.28 19.13
N LEU A 170 -22.43 4.18 20.11
CA LEU A 170 -21.37 5.18 20.29
C LEU A 170 -20.00 4.55 20.61
N PRO A 171 -19.89 3.46 21.40
CA PRO A 171 -18.64 2.71 21.54
C PRO A 171 -18.14 2.10 20.22
N ILE A 172 -19.04 1.60 19.36
CA ILE A 172 -18.69 1.06 18.04
C ILE A 172 -18.11 2.18 17.18
N TYR A 173 -18.83 3.31 17.10
CA TYR A 173 -18.38 4.50 16.39
C TYR A 173 -17.01 4.96 16.89
N THR A 174 -16.86 5.16 18.19
CA THR A 174 -15.61 5.64 18.80
C THR A 174 -14.46 4.68 18.52
N SER A 175 -14.65 3.37 18.66
CA SER A 175 -13.60 2.39 18.38
C SER A 175 -13.16 2.39 16.92
N VAL A 176 -14.10 2.56 15.98
CA VAL A 176 -13.78 2.62 14.54
C VAL A 176 -13.11 3.94 14.17
N GLU A 177 -13.60 5.05 14.71
CA GLU A 177 -13.20 6.41 14.35
C GLU A 177 -12.02 6.96 15.14
N THR A 178 -11.64 6.30 16.24
CA THR A 178 -10.38 6.58 16.93
C THR A 178 -9.25 6.38 15.95
N GLU A 179 -8.57 7.47 15.62
CA GLU A 179 -7.29 7.40 14.93
C GLU A 179 -6.36 6.63 15.85
N ILE A 180 -6.03 5.42 15.42
CA ILE A 180 -4.86 4.78 15.99
C ILE A 180 -3.71 5.64 15.47
N PRO A 181 -2.80 6.15 16.31
CA PRO A 181 -1.54 6.68 15.81
C PRO A 181 -1.02 5.68 14.77
N GLU A 182 -0.45 6.15 13.66
CA GLU A 182 -0.05 5.38 12.47
C GLU A 182 0.80 4.11 12.76
N THR A 183 1.14 3.87 14.01
CA THR A 183 1.80 2.70 14.56
C THR A 183 0.95 1.41 14.66
N ASN A 184 -0.40 1.41 14.59
CA ASN A 184 -1.18 0.14 14.57
C ASN A 184 -2.25 -0.01 13.45
N VAL A 185 -1.99 0.43 12.22
CA VAL A 185 -2.41 -0.46 11.12
C VAL A 185 -1.58 -1.71 11.32
N GLN A 186 -2.21 -2.86 11.57
CA GLN A 186 -1.46 -4.11 11.75
C GLN A 186 -0.59 -4.31 10.50
N ASN A 187 0.71 -4.00 10.65
CA ASN A 187 1.75 -3.97 9.62
C ASN A 187 2.10 -5.41 9.26
N THR A 188 1.07 -6.12 8.79
CA THR A 188 1.07 -7.55 8.58
C THR A 188 1.65 -7.82 7.22
N LYS A 189 2.57 -8.76 7.18
CA LYS A 189 3.23 -9.24 5.99
C LYS A 189 2.39 -10.31 5.32
N THR A 190 2.64 -10.54 4.04
CA THR A 190 2.07 -11.69 3.33
C THR A 190 3.09 -12.31 2.40
N CYS A 191 2.95 -13.62 2.15
CA CYS A 191 3.72 -14.33 1.15
C CYS A 191 2.79 -14.96 0.12
N VAL A 192 3.21 -14.93 -1.15
CA VAL A 192 2.45 -15.54 -2.25
C VAL A 192 3.34 -16.38 -3.15
N LEU A 193 2.79 -17.46 -3.68
CA LEU A 193 3.28 -18.13 -4.88
C LEU A 193 2.67 -17.43 -6.08
N LYS A 194 3.53 -17.02 -7.01
CA LYS A 194 3.14 -16.25 -8.18
C LYS A 194 3.58 -16.94 -9.47
N PRO A 195 2.63 -17.48 -10.26
CA PRO A 195 2.95 -18.11 -11.53
C PRO A 195 3.54 -17.11 -12.52
N ILE A 196 4.62 -17.52 -13.17
CA ILE A 196 5.23 -16.87 -14.32
C ILE A 196 5.44 -17.90 -15.43
N MET A 197 5.57 -17.42 -16.66
CA MET A 197 5.87 -18.27 -17.80
C MET A 197 7.21 -19.00 -17.63
N TRP A 198 7.30 -20.23 -18.15
CA TRP A 198 8.59 -20.94 -18.23
C TRP A 198 9.49 -20.29 -19.28
N ASN A 199 10.76 -20.09 -18.95
CA ASN A 199 11.75 -19.47 -19.84
C ASN A 199 13.01 -20.36 -19.91
N THR A 200 13.35 -20.81 -21.11
CA THR A 200 14.51 -21.68 -21.37
C THR A 200 15.84 -20.94 -21.40
N ASN A 201 15.82 -19.60 -21.41
CA ASN A 201 16.98 -18.72 -21.33
C ASN A 201 17.27 -18.27 -19.87
N ASN A 202 16.80 -19.05 -18.89
CA ASN A 202 16.96 -18.80 -17.46
C ASN A 202 16.58 -17.38 -17.02
N TYR A 203 15.56 -16.80 -17.68
CA TYR A 203 15.00 -15.49 -17.38
C TYR A 203 16.00 -14.34 -17.50
N LYS A 204 16.99 -14.47 -18.38
CA LYS A 204 17.97 -13.41 -18.73
C LYS A 204 17.59 -12.66 -20.01
N GLY A 205 16.34 -12.81 -20.44
CA GLY A 205 15.82 -12.30 -21.71
C GLY A 205 14.84 -13.28 -22.34
N PRO A 206 14.16 -12.86 -23.42
CA PRO A 206 13.10 -13.62 -24.04
C PRO A 206 13.64 -14.93 -24.62
N SER A 207 12.88 -16.00 -24.41
CA SER A 207 13.27 -17.36 -24.80
C SER A 207 12.53 -17.89 -26.04
N GLY A 208 11.49 -17.18 -26.46
CA GLY A 208 10.59 -17.63 -27.53
C GLY A 208 9.72 -18.83 -27.15
N PHE A 209 9.69 -19.21 -25.87
CA PHE A 209 8.87 -20.31 -25.39
C PHE A 209 7.37 -19.99 -25.60
N ILE A 210 6.58 -20.97 -26.02
CA ILE A 210 5.17 -20.74 -26.34
C ILE A 210 4.33 -20.98 -25.08
N SER A 211 3.64 -19.95 -24.61
CA SER A 211 2.71 -20.04 -23.49
C SER A 211 1.35 -20.60 -23.91
N ALA A 212 0.68 -21.32 -23.00
CA ALA A 212 -0.66 -21.84 -23.21
C ALA A 212 -1.75 -20.74 -23.17
N GLY A 213 -1.45 -19.55 -22.62
CA GLY A 213 -2.39 -18.45 -22.46
C GLY A 213 -1.76 -17.13 -22.01
N GLY A 214 -2.56 -16.06 -22.03
CA GLY A 214 -2.19 -14.72 -21.57
C GLY A 214 -1.31 -13.94 -22.56
N PHE A 215 -0.75 -12.82 -22.09
CA PHE A 215 0.03 -11.88 -22.89
C PHE A 215 1.13 -12.56 -23.74
N SER A 216 1.85 -13.52 -23.17
CA SER A 216 2.91 -14.22 -23.88
C SER A 216 2.45 -15.17 -24.96
N LYS A 217 1.21 -15.66 -24.89
CA LYS A 217 0.58 -16.37 -26.01
C LYS A 217 0.22 -15.40 -27.12
N ASP A 218 -0.31 -14.24 -26.77
CA ASP A 218 -0.85 -13.27 -27.73
C ASP A 218 0.26 -12.53 -28.48
N TYR A 219 1.41 -12.29 -27.83
CA TYR A 219 2.51 -11.49 -28.39
C TYR A 219 3.84 -12.22 -28.52
N GLY A 220 3.93 -13.48 -28.06
CA GLY A 220 5.11 -14.32 -28.20
C GLY A 220 6.26 -14.08 -27.21
N TYR A 221 6.07 -13.19 -26.22
CA TYR A 221 7.04 -12.89 -25.16
C TYR A 221 6.34 -12.49 -23.85
N GLY A 222 7.02 -12.63 -22.72
CA GLY A 222 6.54 -12.20 -21.39
C GLY A 222 7.41 -11.12 -20.76
N HIS A 223 6.84 -10.25 -19.94
CA HIS A 223 7.58 -9.22 -19.20
C HIS A 223 8.45 -9.81 -18.07
N GLU A 224 8.07 -10.98 -17.54
CA GLU A 224 8.81 -11.72 -16.54
C GLU A 224 10.14 -12.31 -17.05
N GLU A 225 10.37 -12.33 -18.37
CA GLU A 225 11.48 -13.06 -19.00
C GLU A 225 12.87 -12.47 -18.69
N TRP A 226 12.94 -11.33 -18.00
CA TRP A 226 14.19 -10.71 -17.51
C TRP A 226 14.33 -10.73 -15.99
N ASN A 227 13.48 -11.46 -15.26
CA ASN A 227 13.54 -11.48 -13.80
C ASN A 227 14.92 -11.89 -13.24
N ASN A 228 15.71 -12.68 -13.97
CA ASN A 228 17.07 -13.08 -13.61
C ASN A 228 18.18 -12.28 -14.34
N ASP A 229 17.85 -11.19 -15.03
CA ASP A 229 18.86 -10.37 -15.69
C ASP A 229 19.62 -9.51 -14.67
N ASN A 230 20.95 -9.67 -14.60
CA ASN A 230 21.81 -8.91 -13.70
C ASN A 230 21.83 -7.41 -14.00
N LYS A 231 21.39 -6.99 -15.20
CA LYS A 231 21.26 -5.57 -15.56
C LYS A 231 19.98 -4.92 -15.02
N TRP A 232 19.02 -5.72 -14.56
CA TRP A 232 17.75 -5.23 -14.01
C TRP A 232 17.90 -4.82 -12.54
N ILE A 233 18.84 -3.91 -12.31
CA ILE A 233 19.15 -3.35 -11.00
C ILE A 233 19.06 -1.83 -11.11
N TRP A 234 18.11 -1.24 -10.39
CA TRP A 234 17.87 0.19 -10.35
C TRP A 234 18.18 0.73 -8.96
N ARG A 235 19.26 1.51 -8.82
CA ARG A 235 19.59 2.25 -7.57
C ARG A 235 19.57 1.37 -6.31
N ASN A 236 20.27 0.23 -6.37
CA ASN A 236 20.34 -0.82 -5.34
C ASN A 236 19.06 -1.63 -5.12
N TYR A 237 18.06 -1.49 -5.99
CA TYR A 237 16.92 -2.38 -6.04
C TYR A 237 17.06 -3.36 -7.20
N LYS A 238 16.77 -4.63 -6.94
CA LYS A 238 16.39 -5.53 -8.02
C LYS A 238 14.99 -5.13 -8.49
N VAL A 239 14.84 -4.92 -9.80
CA VAL A 239 13.53 -4.71 -10.41
C VAL A 239 13.11 -5.95 -11.18
N PHE A 240 11.82 -6.28 -11.14
CA PHE A 240 11.30 -7.51 -11.74
C PHE A 240 9.81 -7.37 -12.04
N HIS A 241 9.28 -8.31 -12.82
CA HIS A 241 7.89 -8.30 -13.25
C HIS A 241 7.17 -9.61 -12.92
N THR A 242 5.96 -9.44 -12.36
CA THR A 242 4.87 -10.42 -12.43
C THR A 242 3.57 -9.63 -12.51
N GLU A 243 2.50 -10.22 -13.04
CA GLU A 243 1.16 -9.62 -12.98
C GLU A 243 0.76 -9.26 -11.54
N SER A 244 0.04 -8.16 -11.33
CA SER A 244 -0.38 -7.71 -9.99
C SER A 244 -1.87 -7.96 -9.73
N LYS A 245 -2.27 -7.79 -8.48
CA LYS A 245 -3.67 -7.69 -8.04
C LYS A 245 -3.79 -6.60 -6.99
N PRO A 246 -4.95 -5.92 -6.85
CA PRO A 246 -5.13 -4.82 -5.91
C PRO A 246 -4.64 -5.15 -4.50
N LYS A 247 -4.95 -6.37 -4.04
CA LYS A 247 -4.55 -6.82 -2.70
C LYS A 247 -3.04 -7.00 -2.52
N LEU A 248 -2.29 -7.34 -3.57
CA LEU A 248 -0.82 -7.39 -3.51
C LEU A 248 -0.23 -5.98 -3.47
N LEU A 249 -0.86 -5.03 -4.17
CA LEU A 249 -0.45 -3.63 -4.16
C LEU A 249 -0.50 -3.08 -2.73
N GLU A 250 -1.56 -3.37 -1.98
CA GLU A 250 -1.70 -2.98 -0.55
C GLU A 250 -0.49 -3.39 0.30
N TYR A 251 -0.06 -4.67 0.28
CA TYR A 251 1.10 -5.09 1.08
C TYR A 251 2.42 -4.54 0.52
N SER A 252 2.51 -4.33 -0.78
CA SER A 252 3.73 -3.82 -1.40
C SER A 252 3.92 -2.32 -1.20
N SER A 253 2.92 -1.56 -0.73
CA SER A 253 3.12 -0.14 -0.41
C SER A 253 4.22 0.07 0.64
N ASP A 254 4.35 -0.87 1.59
CA ASP A 254 5.23 -0.76 2.74
C ASP A 254 6.32 -1.85 2.79
N GLY A 255 6.54 -2.59 1.70
CA GLY A 255 7.53 -3.68 1.68
C GLY A 255 7.07 -4.92 2.45
N ASN A 256 5.77 -5.07 2.68
CA ASN A 256 5.18 -6.18 3.43
C ASN A 256 4.83 -7.39 2.55
N LEU A 257 5.27 -7.40 1.30
CA LEU A 257 5.01 -8.48 0.35
C LEU A 257 6.25 -9.35 0.14
N CYS A 258 6.06 -10.66 0.16
CA CYS A 258 6.97 -11.65 -0.38
C CYS A 258 6.33 -12.38 -1.57
N ILE A 259 7.11 -12.53 -2.64
CA ILE A 259 6.72 -13.22 -3.85
C ILE A 259 7.70 -14.37 -4.11
N VAL A 260 7.19 -15.61 -4.06
CA VAL A 260 7.88 -16.78 -4.60
C VAL A 260 7.41 -16.98 -6.03
N MET A 261 8.30 -16.76 -6.99
CA MET A 261 8.00 -16.95 -8.40
C MET A 261 8.02 -18.45 -8.72
N ILE A 262 6.91 -18.94 -9.28
CA ILE A 262 6.76 -20.35 -9.67
C ILE A 262 6.49 -20.47 -11.17
N ALA A 263 6.99 -21.51 -11.80
CA ALA A 263 6.76 -21.78 -13.22
C ALA A 263 6.36 -23.24 -13.42
N SER A 264 5.47 -23.49 -14.38
CA SER A 264 5.05 -24.85 -14.75
C SER A 264 5.80 -25.32 -15.99
N PHE A 265 6.42 -26.49 -15.92
CA PHE A 265 7.13 -27.10 -17.05
C PHE A 265 7.04 -28.62 -16.97
N ASP A 266 6.78 -29.26 -18.11
CA ASP A 266 6.62 -30.71 -18.22
C ASP A 266 5.75 -31.34 -17.11
N LYS A 267 4.54 -30.81 -16.95
CA LYS A 267 3.54 -31.19 -15.92
C LYS A 267 3.96 -30.99 -14.45
N ASN A 268 5.18 -30.52 -14.19
CA ASN A 268 5.70 -30.21 -12.87
C ASN A 268 5.63 -28.70 -12.59
N GLN A 269 5.74 -28.33 -11.31
CA GLN A 269 5.79 -26.93 -10.86
C GLN A 269 7.07 -26.68 -10.09
N TYR A 270 7.75 -25.59 -10.42
CA TYR A 270 9.06 -25.24 -9.88
C TYR A 270 9.04 -23.85 -9.25
N ALA A 271 9.72 -23.66 -8.13
CA ALA A 271 10.13 -22.34 -7.69
C ALA A 271 11.39 -21.93 -8.45
N VAL A 272 11.38 -20.74 -9.01
CA VAL A 272 12.49 -20.22 -9.85
C VAL A 272 13.18 -19.00 -9.24
N GLY A 273 12.47 -18.26 -8.37
CA GLY A 273 13.07 -17.22 -7.55
C GLY A 273 12.18 -16.82 -6.38
N ILE A 274 12.72 -16.00 -5.50
CA ILE A 274 12.02 -15.42 -4.36
C ILE A 274 12.43 -13.95 -4.20
N ALA A 275 11.45 -13.11 -3.88
CA ALA A 275 11.64 -11.73 -3.48
C ALA A 275 10.92 -11.50 -2.14
N THR A 276 11.58 -10.82 -1.22
CA THR A 276 11.00 -10.31 0.04
C THR A 276 11.12 -8.80 0.05
N ASN A 277 10.48 -8.12 1.00
CA ASN A 277 10.54 -6.66 1.06
C ASN A 277 10.16 -5.98 -0.27
N VAL A 278 9.07 -6.47 -0.89
CA VAL A 278 8.68 -6.10 -2.25
C VAL A 278 7.83 -4.84 -2.24
N TYR A 279 8.21 -3.89 -3.09
CA TYR A 279 7.46 -2.68 -3.40
C TYR A 279 6.94 -2.72 -4.84
N HIS A 280 5.77 -2.10 -5.07
CA HIS A 280 5.32 -1.86 -6.44
C HIS A 280 5.90 -0.55 -6.98
N ASN A 281 6.02 -0.49 -8.30
CA ASN A 281 6.40 0.73 -9.01
C ASN A 281 5.16 1.40 -9.61
N GLU A 282 4.99 2.69 -9.33
CA GLU A 282 3.96 3.52 -9.95
C GLU A 282 4.31 3.85 -11.41
N ASP A 283 3.34 4.32 -12.20
CA ASP A 283 3.52 4.61 -13.63
C ASP A 283 4.70 5.53 -13.93
N GLU A 284 4.84 6.63 -13.19
CA GLU A 284 5.94 7.59 -13.37
C GLU A 284 7.29 6.98 -12.97
N GLU A 285 7.31 6.15 -11.94
CA GLU A 285 8.52 5.46 -11.52
C GLU A 285 8.93 4.36 -12.53
N ARG A 286 7.97 3.62 -13.08
CA ARG A 286 8.20 2.66 -14.16
C ARG A 286 8.83 3.32 -15.38
N LYS A 287 8.35 4.49 -15.78
CA LYS A 287 8.96 5.28 -16.87
C LYS A 287 10.39 5.71 -16.54
N LEU A 288 10.64 6.10 -15.29
CA LEU A 288 11.95 6.52 -14.81
C LEU A 288 12.95 5.36 -14.82
N ILE A 289 12.57 4.22 -14.24
CA ILE A 289 13.35 2.96 -14.27
C ILE A 289 13.64 2.57 -15.71
N ALA A 290 12.62 2.57 -16.56
CA ALA A 290 12.75 2.18 -17.95
C ALA A 290 13.74 3.04 -18.74
N THR A 291 13.79 4.34 -18.41
CA THR A 291 14.73 5.30 -18.99
C THR A 291 16.15 5.05 -18.51
N GLU A 292 16.37 4.93 -17.19
CA GLU A 292 17.70 4.74 -16.61
C GLU A 292 18.31 3.38 -16.95
N LEU A 293 17.49 2.32 -17.04
CA LEU A 293 17.93 0.99 -17.44
C LEU A 293 17.92 0.77 -18.96
N ASN A 294 17.53 1.79 -19.74
CA ASN A 294 17.42 1.73 -21.20
C ASN A 294 16.64 0.51 -21.72
N THR A 295 15.54 0.18 -21.03
CA THR A 295 14.74 -1.02 -21.33
C THR A 295 14.07 -0.99 -22.70
N PHE A 296 13.90 0.20 -23.29
CA PHE A 296 13.35 0.32 -24.64
C PHE A 296 14.17 -0.49 -25.65
N ASP A 297 15.50 -0.52 -25.53
CA ASP A 297 16.39 -1.22 -26.46
C ASP A 297 16.26 -2.76 -26.42
N ASN A 298 15.56 -3.30 -25.42
CA ASN A 298 15.26 -4.74 -25.35
C ASN A 298 14.38 -5.22 -26.51
N TYR A 299 13.73 -4.31 -27.25
CA TYR A 299 12.98 -4.64 -28.47
C TYR A 299 13.79 -5.50 -29.45
N ASN A 300 15.12 -5.29 -29.51
CA ASN A 300 16.00 -6.04 -30.40
C ASN A 300 16.00 -7.54 -30.07
N GLN A 301 16.06 -7.88 -28.79
CA GLN A 301 16.08 -9.27 -28.30
C GLN A 301 14.70 -9.93 -28.44
N VAL A 302 13.64 -9.15 -28.23
CA VAL A 302 12.24 -9.59 -28.36
C VAL A 302 11.93 -9.89 -29.83
N TRP A 303 12.28 -8.99 -30.75
CA TRP A 303 12.07 -9.17 -32.19
C TRP A 303 12.85 -10.35 -32.79
N GLN A 304 13.96 -10.75 -32.15
CA GLN A 304 14.74 -11.91 -32.58
C GLN A 304 14.02 -13.24 -32.36
N GLN A 305 12.96 -13.28 -31.54
CA GLN A 305 12.20 -14.51 -31.30
C GLN A 305 11.23 -14.81 -32.45
N ASP A 306 11.20 -16.07 -32.90
CA ASP A 306 10.24 -16.53 -33.92
C ASP A 306 8.80 -16.37 -33.46
N SER A 307 8.51 -16.66 -32.19
CA SER A 307 7.19 -16.51 -31.58
C SER A 307 6.64 -15.09 -31.74
N VAL A 308 7.48 -14.08 -31.54
CA VAL A 308 7.13 -12.66 -31.68
C VAL A 308 6.94 -12.31 -33.15
N ARG A 309 7.87 -12.71 -34.02
CA ARG A 309 7.72 -12.44 -35.47
C ARG A 309 6.43 -13.03 -36.03
N ILE A 310 6.06 -14.24 -35.60
CA ILE A 310 4.79 -14.88 -35.99
C ILE A 310 3.60 -14.10 -35.44
N ALA A 311 3.61 -13.71 -34.16
CA ALA A 311 2.51 -12.97 -33.53
C ALA A 311 2.23 -11.60 -34.18
N PHE A 312 3.23 -11.03 -34.85
CA PHE A 312 3.13 -9.75 -35.54
C PHE A 312 3.23 -9.86 -37.07
N ASP A 313 3.01 -11.05 -37.67
CA ASP A 313 3.05 -11.27 -39.12
C ASP A 313 4.33 -10.76 -39.83
N ASN A 314 5.47 -10.82 -39.14
CA ASN A 314 6.77 -10.24 -39.53
C ASN A 314 6.75 -8.70 -39.73
N ASP A 315 5.71 -8.00 -39.27
CA ASP A 315 5.61 -6.54 -39.25
C ASP A 315 6.35 -5.95 -38.04
N LYS A 316 7.61 -5.57 -38.27
CA LYS A 316 8.45 -4.92 -37.26
C LYS A 316 7.91 -3.56 -36.82
N GLU A 317 7.24 -2.82 -37.71
CA GLU A 317 6.73 -1.48 -37.38
C GLU A 317 5.55 -1.58 -36.41
N ASN A 318 4.63 -2.51 -36.66
CA ASN A 318 3.53 -2.81 -35.74
C ASN A 318 4.04 -3.30 -34.39
N PHE A 319 5.04 -4.20 -34.39
CA PHE A 319 5.70 -4.61 -33.15
C PHE A 319 6.30 -3.43 -32.38
N LEU A 320 7.01 -2.51 -33.05
CA LEU A 320 7.60 -1.34 -32.38
C LEU A 320 6.53 -0.42 -31.76
N LYS A 321 5.39 -0.22 -32.43
CA LYS A 321 4.24 0.53 -31.88
C LYS A 321 3.66 -0.14 -30.64
N HIS A 322 3.59 -1.48 -30.65
CA HIS A 322 3.21 -2.25 -29.47
C HIS A 322 4.26 -2.12 -28.35
N TRP A 323 5.53 -2.30 -28.66
CA TRP A 323 6.63 -2.26 -27.70
C TRP A 323 6.75 -0.90 -26.99
N GLN A 324 6.52 0.20 -27.72
CA GLN A 324 6.51 1.56 -27.16
C GLN A 324 5.50 1.74 -26.01
N LYS A 325 4.46 0.90 -25.93
CA LYS A 325 3.47 0.91 -24.83
C LYS A 325 3.82 -0.03 -23.69
N ASN A 326 4.77 -0.95 -23.90
CA ASN A 326 5.00 -2.11 -23.03
C ASN A 326 6.42 -2.18 -22.46
N TYR A 327 7.39 -1.43 -23.00
CA TYR A 327 8.79 -1.46 -22.55
C TYR A 327 9.00 -1.03 -21.09
N THR A 328 8.05 -0.29 -20.51
CA THR A 328 8.11 0.21 -19.13
C THR A 328 7.62 -0.79 -18.09
N TRP A 329 7.19 -1.99 -18.50
CA TRP A 329 6.51 -2.94 -17.62
C TRP A 329 7.47 -3.63 -16.65
N VAL A 330 7.73 -2.96 -15.53
CA VAL A 330 8.48 -3.47 -14.39
C VAL A 330 7.70 -3.20 -13.11
N GLN A 331 6.89 -4.18 -12.72
CA GLN A 331 5.86 -3.96 -11.70
C GLN A 331 6.42 -3.82 -10.29
N TRP A 332 7.54 -4.49 -10.01
CA TRP A 332 8.05 -4.65 -8.66
C TRP A 332 9.49 -4.21 -8.54
N LYS A 333 9.86 -3.85 -7.32
CA LYS A 333 11.24 -3.70 -6.88
C LYS A 333 11.42 -4.23 -5.46
N CYS A 334 12.61 -4.70 -5.12
CA CYS A 334 13.00 -4.99 -3.75
C CYS A 334 14.50 -4.74 -3.58
N PRO A 335 15.01 -4.55 -2.35
CA PRO A 335 16.45 -4.47 -2.14
C PRO A 335 17.15 -5.71 -2.72
N ILE A 336 18.36 -5.55 -3.26
CA ILE A 336 19.08 -6.64 -3.95
C ILE A 336 19.27 -7.84 -3.03
N GLU A 337 19.61 -7.60 -1.77
CA GLU A 337 19.78 -8.59 -0.71
C GLU A 337 18.50 -9.37 -0.39
N ASN A 338 17.33 -8.80 -0.70
CA ASN A 338 16.03 -9.43 -0.51
C ASN A 338 15.53 -10.20 -1.75
N TYR A 339 16.34 -10.24 -2.83
CA TYR A 339 16.04 -10.98 -4.05
C TYR A 339 16.98 -12.16 -4.24
N TYR A 340 16.43 -13.31 -4.61
CA TYR A 340 17.24 -14.45 -5.00
C TYR A 340 16.60 -15.23 -6.15
N TRP A 341 17.38 -15.42 -7.21
CA TRP A 341 17.05 -16.31 -8.30
C TRP A 341 17.77 -17.64 -8.10
N PHE A 342 17.04 -18.76 -8.12
CA PHE A 342 17.63 -20.06 -7.86
C PHE A 342 18.52 -20.48 -9.04
N GLU A 343 19.71 -21.00 -8.75
CA GLU A 343 20.63 -21.49 -9.79
C GLU A 343 20.00 -22.60 -10.64
N LYS A 344 19.15 -23.42 -10.01
CA LYS A 344 18.34 -24.44 -10.66
C LYS A 344 16.90 -24.33 -10.15
N PRO A 345 15.88 -24.44 -11.03
CA PRO A 345 14.49 -24.50 -10.62
C PRO A 345 14.26 -25.61 -9.59
N ILE A 346 13.60 -25.28 -8.49
CA ILE A 346 13.35 -26.18 -7.37
C ILE A 346 11.99 -26.83 -7.56
N LEU A 347 11.95 -28.15 -7.72
CA LEU A 347 10.69 -28.88 -7.83
C LEU A 347 9.85 -28.69 -6.55
N LEU A 348 8.60 -28.26 -6.71
CA LEU A 348 7.66 -28.05 -5.62
C LEU A 348 6.73 -29.25 -5.48
N ASN A 349 6.47 -29.64 -4.25
CA ASN A 349 5.38 -30.54 -3.90
C ASN A 349 4.14 -29.70 -3.51
N PRO A 350 3.02 -29.77 -4.26
CA PRO A 350 1.82 -29.01 -3.94
C PRO A 350 1.30 -29.19 -2.51
N HIS A 351 1.48 -30.39 -1.94
CA HIS A 351 1.07 -30.74 -0.58
C HIS A 351 1.85 -30.01 0.52
N ASP A 352 3.01 -29.44 0.21
CA ASP A 352 3.76 -28.62 1.17
C ASP A 352 3.04 -27.27 1.43
N PHE A 353 2.18 -26.84 0.49
CA PHE A 353 1.54 -25.53 0.51
C PHE A 353 0.01 -25.59 0.66
N SER A 354 -0.62 -26.68 0.24
CA SER A 354 -2.09 -26.85 0.29
C SER A 354 -2.48 -28.31 0.10
N ASP A 355 -3.69 -28.70 0.47
CA ASP A 355 -4.21 -30.07 0.24
C ASP A 355 -4.59 -30.36 -1.23
N LYS A 356 -4.09 -29.57 -2.18
CA LYS A 356 -4.39 -29.71 -3.61
C LYS A 356 -3.28 -30.46 -4.32
N GLU A 357 -3.67 -31.24 -5.34
CA GLU A 357 -2.77 -31.96 -6.24
C GLU A 357 -1.92 -31.03 -7.15
N LYS A 358 -2.28 -29.75 -7.23
CA LYS A 358 -1.59 -28.77 -8.06
C LYS A 358 -1.66 -27.38 -7.42
N LEU A 359 -0.55 -26.65 -7.49
CA LEU A 359 -0.48 -25.24 -7.13
C LEU A 359 -1.12 -24.37 -8.23
N ILE A 360 -1.43 -23.13 -7.89
CA ILE A 360 -1.91 -22.14 -8.88
C ILE A 360 -0.97 -22.09 -10.10
N SER A 361 -1.52 -22.03 -11.32
CA SER A 361 -0.73 -22.00 -12.56
C SER A 361 -1.09 -20.83 -13.49
N MET A 362 -2.15 -20.08 -13.21
CA MET A 362 -2.54 -18.93 -14.04
C MET A 362 -1.67 -17.72 -13.71
N HIS A 363 -1.02 -17.13 -14.73
CA HIS A 363 -0.11 -15.99 -14.56
C HIS A 363 -0.82 -14.77 -13.94
N GLY A 364 -2.09 -14.56 -14.26
CA GLY A 364 -2.91 -13.49 -13.68
C GLY A 364 -3.42 -13.74 -12.25
N SER A 365 -3.06 -14.86 -11.62
CA SER A 365 -3.51 -15.24 -10.27
C SER A 365 -2.33 -15.38 -9.31
N TYR A 366 -2.61 -15.70 -8.05
CA TYR A 366 -1.61 -16.00 -7.03
C TYR A 366 -2.20 -16.96 -5.99
N GLN A 367 -1.34 -17.63 -5.24
CA GLN A 367 -1.73 -18.47 -4.10
C GLN A 367 -1.03 -17.95 -2.86
N ARG A 368 -1.79 -17.63 -1.82
CA ARG A 368 -1.20 -17.23 -0.54
C ARG A 368 -0.58 -18.42 0.15
N VAL A 369 0.53 -18.19 0.84
CA VAL A 369 1.26 -19.20 1.60
C VAL A 369 1.82 -18.60 2.88
N LEU A 370 2.05 -19.44 3.87
CA LEU A 370 2.67 -19.03 5.12
C LEU A 370 4.20 -19.04 5.01
N PRO A 371 4.89 -18.15 5.75
CA PRO A 371 6.35 -18.14 5.78
C PRO A 371 6.93 -19.49 6.22
N GLN A 372 6.26 -20.21 7.13
CA GLN A 372 6.69 -21.54 7.55
C GLN A 372 6.70 -22.57 6.42
N GLN A 373 5.76 -22.50 5.46
CA GLN A 373 5.68 -23.43 4.33
C GLN A 373 6.84 -23.15 3.38
N ILE A 374 7.09 -21.86 3.07
CA ILE A 374 8.25 -21.42 2.29
C ILE A 374 9.55 -21.91 2.94
N LEU A 375 9.73 -21.69 4.25
CA LEU A 375 10.94 -22.10 4.96
C LEU A 375 11.11 -23.62 5.00
N GLN A 376 10.03 -24.38 5.19
CA GLN A 376 10.10 -25.86 5.17
C GLN A 376 10.55 -26.39 3.82
N THR A 377 10.05 -25.82 2.72
CA THR A 377 10.38 -26.30 1.36
C THR A 377 11.70 -25.73 0.84
N LEU A 378 12.00 -24.45 1.13
CA LEU A 378 13.07 -23.70 0.44
C LEU A 378 14.27 -23.34 1.32
N SER A 379 14.23 -23.50 2.66
CA SER A 379 15.32 -23.02 3.55
C SER A 379 16.71 -23.54 3.18
N LYS A 380 16.82 -24.80 2.72
CA LYS A 380 18.11 -25.38 2.30
C LYS A 380 18.76 -24.67 1.10
N TYR A 381 17.98 -23.92 0.33
CA TYR A 381 18.45 -23.12 -0.81
C TYR A 381 18.62 -21.64 -0.45
N LEU A 382 18.24 -21.25 0.77
CA LEU A 382 18.28 -19.87 1.28
C LEU A 382 19.28 -19.71 2.43
N SER A 383 20.13 -20.72 2.67
CA SER A 383 21.00 -20.78 3.85
C SER A 383 22.01 -19.65 3.94
N ASP A 384 22.38 -19.04 2.81
CA ASP A 384 23.29 -17.91 2.70
C ASP A 384 22.56 -16.57 2.42
N LYS A 385 21.22 -16.55 2.50
CA LYS A 385 20.38 -15.37 2.24
C LYS A 385 19.75 -14.87 3.54
N ALA A 386 20.57 -14.28 4.39
CA ALA A 386 20.19 -13.88 5.75
C ALA A 386 19.00 -12.91 5.78
N GLU A 387 18.94 -11.97 4.83
CA GLU A 387 17.94 -10.91 4.75
C GLU A 387 16.57 -11.45 4.34
N ILE A 388 16.54 -12.44 3.45
CA ILE A 388 15.31 -13.16 3.08
C ILE A 388 14.79 -13.98 4.28
N ILE A 389 15.69 -14.70 4.96
CA ILE A 389 15.33 -15.49 6.15
C ILE A 389 14.86 -14.60 7.30
N ASP A 390 15.54 -13.50 7.59
CA ASP A 390 15.12 -12.57 8.64
C ASP A 390 13.77 -11.93 8.29
N TRP A 391 13.55 -11.52 7.03
CA TRP A 391 12.26 -10.98 6.62
C TRP A 391 11.12 -11.99 6.82
N LEU A 392 11.33 -13.27 6.43
CA LEU A 392 10.35 -14.36 6.58
C LEU A 392 10.11 -14.79 8.03
N THR A 393 11.02 -14.44 8.95
CA THR A 393 10.92 -14.83 10.36
C THR A 393 10.69 -13.64 11.30
N SER A 394 10.37 -12.46 10.75
CA SER A 394 10.17 -11.20 11.49
C SER A 394 8.82 -10.55 11.16
N GLY A 395 8.35 -9.67 12.04
CA GLY A 395 7.07 -8.97 11.88
C GLY A 395 5.87 -9.85 12.27
N GLU A 396 4.66 -9.44 11.89
CA GLU A 396 3.45 -10.27 11.95
C GLU A 396 3.03 -10.61 10.53
N PHE A 397 2.42 -11.78 10.31
CA PHE A 397 1.91 -12.18 9.00
C PHE A 397 0.39 -12.23 9.04
N ASP A 398 -0.24 -11.80 7.96
CA ASP A 398 -1.69 -11.89 7.79
C ASP A 398 -2.10 -13.37 7.68
N THR A 399 -2.87 -13.82 8.65
CA THR A 399 -3.36 -15.20 8.76
C THR A 399 -4.88 -15.30 8.57
N ASP A 400 -5.58 -14.20 8.27
CA ASP A 400 -7.06 -14.12 8.32
C ASP A 400 -7.76 -14.95 7.23
N TRP A 401 -6.98 -15.65 6.40
CA TRP A 401 -7.40 -16.36 5.19
C TRP A 401 -7.03 -17.85 5.26
N LEU A 402 -6.49 -18.29 6.40
CA LEU A 402 -6.22 -19.70 6.65
C LEU A 402 -7.51 -20.43 7.01
N ALA A 403 -7.61 -21.69 6.62
CA ALA A 403 -8.59 -22.57 7.22
C ALA A 403 -8.29 -22.70 8.73
N ASP A 404 -9.33 -22.75 9.58
CA ASP A 404 -9.22 -22.81 11.05
C ASP A 404 -8.30 -23.94 11.57
N THR A 405 -8.00 -24.93 10.74
CA THR A 405 -7.16 -26.09 11.03
C THR A 405 -5.66 -25.87 10.79
N ALA A 406 -5.25 -24.76 10.17
CA ALA A 406 -3.85 -24.51 9.82
C ALA A 406 -3.01 -24.15 11.07
N LYS A 407 -2.06 -25.01 11.44
CA LYS A 407 -1.12 -24.74 12.54
C LYS A 407 -0.15 -23.62 12.16
N VAL A 408 -0.30 -22.44 12.73
CA VAL A 408 0.64 -21.32 12.56
C VAL A 408 1.79 -21.43 13.58
N SER A 409 3.02 -21.54 13.09
CA SER A 409 4.21 -21.47 13.95
C SER A 409 4.51 -20.02 14.32
N SER A 410 4.82 -19.75 15.59
CA SER A 410 5.23 -18.41 16.00
C SER A 410 6.58 -18.02 15.37
N ASN A 411 6.74 -16.73 15.08
CA ASN A 411 7.97 -16.20 14.49
C ASN A 411 9.21 -16.45 15.34
N ALA A 412 9.07 -16.45 16.67
CA ALA A 412 10.15 -16.85 17.58
C ALA A 412 10.62 -18.29 17.36
N LYS A 413 9.70 -19.24 17.09
CA LYS A 413 10.05 -20.63 16.78
C LYS A 413 10.72 -20.73 15.41
N LEU A 414 10.23 -20.01 14.41
CA LEU A 414 10.81 -19.99 13.07
C LEU A 414 12.22 -19.40 13.09
N ARG A 415 12.44 -18.26 13.77
CA ARG A 415 13.77 -17.69 14.00
C ARG A 415 14.70 -18.72 14.62
N LYS A 416 14.35 -19.27 15.79
CA LYS A 416 15.19 -20.26 16.47
C LYS A 416 15.58 -21.45 15.57
N LYS A 417 14.71 -21.86 14.64
CA LYS A 417 14.95 -22.99 13.75
C LYS A 417 15.80 -22.64 12.52
N TYR A 418 15.60 -21.47 11.93
CA TYR A 418 16.14 -21.14 10.60
C TYR A 418 17.14 -19.98 10.60
N SER A 419 17.11 -19.08 11.59
CA SER A 419 18.19 -18.10 11.76
C SER A 419 19.38 -18.79 12.42
N GLY A 420 20.53 -18.78 11.77
CA GLY A 420 21.77 -19.35 12.31
C GLY A 420 22.05 -18.85 13.73
N SER A 421 22.49 -19.77 14.59
CA SER A 421 22.91 -19.50 15.96
C SER A 421 23.99 -18.40 15.97
N GLY A 422 23.63 -17.18 16.37
CA GLY A 422 24.60 -16.08 16.51
C GLY A 422 24.08 -14.64 16.47
N ALA A 423 22.82 -14.35 16.14
CA ALA A 423 22.31 -12.99 16.20
C ALA A 423 21.51 -12.76 17.49
N ASN A 424 22.18 -12.28 18.54
CA ASN A 424 21.52 -11.49 19.57
C ASN A 424 20.93 -10.25 18.89
N ALA A 425 19.71 -10.34 18.38
CA ALA A 425 18.93 -9.15 18.10
C ALA A 425 18.64 -8.50 19.45
N PRO A 426 19.20 -7.31 19.76
CA PRO A 426 18.84 -6.64 21.00
C PRO A 426 17.35 -6.38 20.94
N THR A 427 16.66 -6.71 22.02
CA THR A 427 15.31 -6.26 22.30
C THR A 427 15.28 -4.73 22.30
N THR A 428 15.05 -4.11 21.14
CA THR A 428 14.79 -2.68 21.02
C THR A 428 13.29 -2.43 20.96
N LYS A 429 12.61 -2.75 22.06
CA LYS A 429 11.54 -1.87 22.51
C LYS A 429 12.24 -0.65 23.10
N SER A 430 11.98 0.52 22.53
CA SER A 430 12.51 1.85 22.84
C SER A 430 13.80 2.26 22.08
N PHE A 431 13.65 3.35 21.31
CA PHE A 431 14.66 4.17 20.62
C PHE A 431 15.43 3.53 19.45
N SER A 432 14.83 3.60 18.26
CA SER A 432 15.54 3.49 16.98
C SER A 432 16.42 4.72 16.73
N TYR A 433 17.63 4.71 17.29
CA TYR A 433 18.73 5.56 16.81
C TYR A 433 19.81 4.65 16.21
N TRP A 434 20.07 4.85 14.91
CA TRP A 434 21.35 4.67 14.24
C TRP A 434 22.21 3.48 14.72
N VAL A 435 21.84 2.27 14.29
CA VAL A 435 22.79 1.17 14.25
C VAL A 435 23.62 1.32 12.98
N LYS A 436 24.92 1.54 13.19
CA LYS A 436 25.98 1.60 12.18
C LYS A 436 25.86 0.41 11.22
N GLY A 437 25.56 0.66 9.94
CA GLY A 437 25.74 -0.32 8.86
C GLY A 437 24.48 -0.88 8.17
N GLN A 438 23.26 -0.57 8.62
CA GLN A 438 22.05 -0.90 7.85
C GLN A 438 21.57 0.34 7.08
N ARG A 439 21.94 0.41 5.79
CA ARG A 439 21.32 1.35 4.86
C ARG A 439 19.91 0.82 4.61
N ASN A 440 18.92 1.27 5.39
CA ASN A 440 17.51 1.09 4.99
C ASN A 440 17.35 1.92 3.72
N ILE A 441 17.47 1.27 2.56
CA ILE A 441 17.21 1.92 1.29
C ILE A 441 15.70 2.14 1.27
N GLU A 442 15.26 3.39 1.40
CA GLU A 442 13.85 3.74 1.35
C GLU A 442 13.45 3.93 -0.14
N PRO A 443 12.38 3.29 -0.63
CA PRO A 443 11.94 3.41 -2.03
C PRO A 443 11.74 4.86 -2.49
N LEU A 444 11.21 5.69 -1.60
CA LEU A 444 10.96 7.10 -1.84
C LEU A 444 12.26 7.90 -2.02
N HIS A 445 13.34 7.50 -1.35
CA HIS A 445 14.66 8.11 -1.50
C HIS A 445 15.21 7.88 -2.91
N ALA A 446 15.18 6.63 -3.39
CA ALA A 446 15.64 6.30 -4.75
C ALA A 446 14.84 7.05 -5.83
N LYS A 447 13.50 7.14 -5.66
CA LYS A 447 12.63 7.92 -6.56
C LYS A 447 12.98 9.41 -6.55
N LEU A 448 13.09 10.03 -5.37
CA LEU A 448 13.41 11.46 -5.26
C LEU A 448 14.80 11.78 -5.83
N GLN A 449 15.80 10.92 -5.55
CA GLN A 449 17.13 11.07 -6.11
C GLN A 449 17.13 11.00 -7.63
N ALA A 450 16.46 10.01 -8.21
CA ALA A 450 16.32 9.87 -9.66
C ALA A 450 15.67 11.11 -10.31
N LEU A 451 14.62 11.66 -9.68
CA LEU A 451 14.00 12.91 -10.15
C LEU A 451 14.97 14.10 -10.06
N PHE A 452 15.71 14.22 -8.96
CA PHE A 452 16.64 15.33 -8.76
C PHE A 452 17.80 15.30 -9.76
N VAL A 453 18.40 14.14 -10.00
CA VAL A 453 19.49 14.03 -10.98
C VAL A 453 19.01 14.24 -12.41
N LYS A 454 17.78 13.82 -12.74
CA LYS A 454 17.13 14.15 -14.02
C LYS A 454 16.94 15.67 -14.17
N HIS A 455 16.60 16.37 -13.09
CA HIS A 455 16.51 17.82 -13.07
C HIS A 455 17.88 18.48 -13.30
N LEU A 456 18.95 17.99 -12.67
CA LEU A 456 20.32 18.45 -12.90
C LEU A 456 20.77 18.21 -14.36
N SER A 457 20.53 17.01 -14.89
CA SER A 457 20.82 16.67 -16.30
C SER A 457 20.11 17.61 -17.28
N LYS A 458 18.82 17.91 -17.06
CA LYS A 458 18.07 18.85 -17.91
C LYS A 458 18.67 20.25 -17.92
N LYS A 459 19.32 20.67 -16.83
CA LYS A 459 20.05 21.94 -16.73
C LYS A 459 21.49 21.87 -17.26
N GLY A 460 21.93 20.73 -17.81
CA GLY A 460 23.29 20.54 -18.28
C GLY A 460 24.34 20.48 -17.16
N ILE A 461 23.91 20.17 -15.93
CA ILE A 461 24.79 20.10 -14.75
C ILE A 461 25.31 18.66 -14.62
N SER A 462 26.64 18.52 -14.55
CA SER A 462 27.30 17.24 -14.26
C SER A 462 27.25 16.93 -12.76
N TYR A 463 26.95 15.68 -12.42
CA TYR A 463 26.83 15.18 -11.06
C TYR A 463 27.49 13.81 -10.89
N GLU A 464 27.78 13.46 -9.64
CA GLU A 464 28.23 12.14 -9.18
C GLU A 464 27.25 11.68 -8.08
N GLU A 465 26.85 10.41 -8.10
CA GLU A 465 25.90 9.84 -7.13
C GLU A 465 26.60 8.87 -6.17
N ASN A 466 26.18 8.83 -4.91
CA ASN A 466 26.59 7.85 -3.90
C ASN A 466 28.11 7.73 -3.65
N LYS A 467 28.88 8.76 -4.00
CA LYS A 467 30.32 8.79 -3.77
C LYS A 467 30.61 9.33 -2.38
N ASP A 468 31.53 8.68 -1.66
CA ASP A 468 31.92 9.03 -0.28
C ASP A 468 30.73 9.12 0.69
N PHE A 469 29.73 8.25 0.48
CA PHE A 469 28.47 8.20 1.22
C PHE A 469 27.55 9.42 1.03
N ILE A 470 27.88 10.35 0.13
CA ILE A 470 27.05 11.50 -0.22
C ILE A 470 26.05 11.08 -1.31
N ASP A 471 24.76 11.39 -1.13
CA ASP A 471 23.69 10.98 -2.06
C ASP A 471 23.94 11.50 -3.48
N VAL A 472 24.13 12.82 -3.63
CA VAL A 472 24.47 13.47 -4.90
C VAL A 472 25.50 14.58 -4.66
N GLN A 473 26.50 14.65 -5.54
CA GLN A 473 27.48 15.72 -5.60
C GLN A 473 27.40 16.36 -6.98
N TYR A 474 27.44 17.69 -7.09
CA TYR A 474 27.46 18.34 -8.41
C TYR A 474 28.26 19.63 -8.41
N LYS A 475 28.71 20.05 -9.60
CA LYS A 475 29.38 21.34 -9.78
C LYS A 475 28.52 22.30 -10.58
N HIS A 476 28.32 23.50 -10.05
CA HIS A 476 27.67 24.59 -10.78
C HIS A 476 28.57 25.82 -10.74
N GLY A 477 29.15 26.16 -11.89
CA GLY A 477 30.28 27.08 -11.99
C GLY A 477 31.50 26.53 -11.26
N THR A 478 32.09 27.35 -10.39
CA THR A 478 33.26 26.98 -9.55
C THR A 478 32.89 26.31 -8.22
N LYS A 479 31.58 26.24 -7.91
CA LYS A 479 31.09 25.75 -6.62
C LYS A 479 30.75 24.26 -6.71
N LEU A 480 31.29 23.49 -5.76
CA LEU A 480 30.89 22.11 -5.48
C LEU A 480 29.73 22.12 -4.49
N TYR A 481 28.73 21.28 -4.74
CA TYR A 481 27.59 21.05 -3.85
C TYR A 481 27.59 19.61 -3.38
N TYR A 482 27.37 19.42 -2.08
CA TYR A 482 26.98 18.15 -1.48
C TYR A 482 25.50 18.20 -1.16
N CYS A 483 24.78 17.21 -1.67
CA CYS A 483 23.35 17.09 -1.52
C CYS A 483 23.01 15.90 -0.64
N GLU A 484 22.11 16.11 0.32
CA GLU A 484 21.47 15.03 1.07
C GLU A 484 19.98 15.03 0.70
N ILE A 485 19.48 13.86 0.32
CA ILE A 485 18.14 13.69 -0.22
C ILE A 485 17.27 13.05 0.85
N LYS A 486 16.15 13.69 1.20
CA LYS A 486 15.23 13.19 2.22
C LYS A 486 13.78 13.23 1.72
N PRO A 487 13.17 12.07 1.44
CA PRO A 487 11.73 12.02 1.20
C PRO A 487 10.97 12.48 2.45
N THR A 488 9.84 13.14 2.25
CA THR A 488 8.99 13.77 3.27
C THR A 488 7.54 13.27 3.20
N GLN A 489 7.25 12.26 2.37
CA GLN A 489 5.92 11.65 2.33
C GLN A 489 5.58 10.91 3.63
N ASN A 490 6.58 10.29 4.26
CA ASN A 490 6.42 9.52 5.50
C ASN A 490 7.06 10.23 6.72
N MET A 491 7.48 11.49 6.57
CA MET A 491 8.29 12.20 7.56
C MET A 491 8.07 13.71 7.47
N ASP A 492 7.85 14.37 8.61
CA ASP A 492 7.73 15.84 8.66
C ASP A 492 9.01 16.52 8.13
N SER A 493 8.83 17.54 7.30
CA SER A 493 9.92 18.29 6.63
C SER A 493 10.97 18.80 7.62
N LYS A 494 10.55 19.26 8.81
CA LYS A 494 11.47 19.73 9.84
C LYS A 494 12.40 18.63 10.34
N TYR A 495 11.88 17.40 10.47
CA TYR A 495 12.67 16.26 10.94
C TYR A 495 13.63 15.78 9.85
N ALA A 496 13.18 15.71 8.60
CA ALA A 496 14.01 15.43 7.44
C ALA A 496 15.19 16.42 7.33
N ILE A 497 14.91 17.73 7.40
CA ILE A 497 15.91 18.80 7.39
C ILE A 497 16.90 18.63 8.55
N ARG A 498 16.41 18.37 9.77
CA ARG A 498 17.28 18.19 10.95
C ARG A 498 18.28 17.06 10.76
N ILE A 499 17.84 15.93 10.19
CA ILE A 499 18.73 14.80 9.92
C ILE A 499 19.76 15.18 8.85
N ALA A 500 19.31 15.80 7.75
CA ALA A 500 20.16 16.16 6.63
C ALA A 500 21.27 17.16 7.01
N VAL A 501 20.96 18.13 7.88
CA VAL A 501 21.95 19.09 8.39
C VAL A 501 23.15 18.37 9.04
N GLY A 502 22.89 17.37 9.89
CA GLY A 502 23.95 16.62 10.57
C GLY A 502 24.87 15.89 9.59
N GLN A 503 24.26 15.17 8.63
CA GLN A 503 24.99 14.42 7.61
C GLN A 503 25.82 15.34 6.70
N LEU A 504 25.24 16.45 6.23
CA LEU A 504 25.93 17.39 5.34
C LEU A 504 27.12 18.05 6.03
N LEU A 505 26.99 18.45 7.30
CA LEU A 505 28.10 19.01 8.07
C LEU A 505 29.22 17.98 8.26
N GLU A 506 28.86 16.72 8.50
CA GLU A 506 29.82 15.62 8.59
C GLU A 506 30.57 15.42 7.26
N TYR A 507 29.85 15.33 6.13
CA TYR A 507 30.46 15.21 4.81
C TYR A 507 31.37 16.38 4.46
N GLN A 508 30.93 17.61 4.75
CA GLN A 508 31.72 18.82 4.53
C GLN A 508 33.01 18.78 5.35
N TYR A 509 32.93 18.33 6.61
CA TYR A 509 34.09 18.26 7.50
C TYR A 509 35.12 17.23 7.05
N PHE A 510 34.68 16.01 6.69
CA PHE A 510 35.57 14.90 6.36
C PHE A 510 36.05 14.88 4.91
N ASN A 511 35.26 15.39 3.96
CA ASN A 511 35.58 15.33 2.53
C ASN A 511 36.12 16.66 2.00
N GLN A 512 35.29 17.72 1.97
CA GLN A 512 35.71 19.02 1.43
C GLN A 512 35.05 20.20 2.16
N LYS A 513 35.85 20.89 2.98
CA LYS A 513 35.39 21.98 3.87
C LYS A 513 34.72 23.16 3.17
N ASN A 514 35.03 23.37 1.88
CA ASN A 514 34.49 24.48 1.09
C ASN A 514 33.32 24.06 0.18
N ALA A 515 32.85 22.81 0.30
CA ALA A 515 31.65 22.38 -0.42
C ALA A 515 30.43 23.19 0.09
N ASN A 516 29.57 23.58 -0.84
CA ASN A 516 28.27 24.17 -0.51
C ASN A 516 27.33 23.02 -0.16
N LEU A 517 26.41 23.26 0.78
CA LEU A 517 25.53 22.21 1.28
C LEU A 517 24.11 22.46 0.79
N GLU A 518 23.45 21.41 0.35
CA GLU A 518 22.09 21.47 -0.18
C GLU A 518 21.27 20.30 0.37
N ILE A 519 20.10 20.63 0.90
CA ILE A 519 19.12 19.65 1.36
C ILE A 519 18.06 19.56 0.27
N VAL A 520 17.74 18.34 -0.18
CA VAL A 520 16.71 18.09 -1.19
C VAL A 520 15.57 17.31 -0.57
N ILE A 521 14.34 17.84 -0.61
CA ILE A 521 13.14 17.21 -0.03
C ILE A 521 12.01 17.06 -1.06
N SER A 522 11.04 16.19 -0.79
CA SER A 522 9.95 15.90 -1.73
C SER A 522 8.67 16.73 -1.57
N SER A 523 8.60 17.60 -0.57
CA SER A 523 7.43 18.45 -0.32
C SER A 523 7.84 19.86 0.06
N LYS A 524 6.93 20.82 -0.14
CA LYS A 524 7.17 22.23 0.15
C LYS A 524 7.40 22.45 1.65
N PRO A 525 8.57 23.00 2.07
CA PRO A 525 8.85 23.31 3.46
C PRO A 525 8.08 24.55 3.92
N LYS A 526 7.97 24.73 5.24
CA LYS A 526 7.44 25.98 5.82
C LYS A 526 8.47 27.11 5.68
N ASP A 527 8.01 28.36 5.63
CA ASP A 527 8.90 29.53 5.54
C ASP A 527 9.94 29.56 6.67
N SER A 528 9.54 29.18 7.89
CA SER A 528 10.46 29.10 9.04
C SER A 528 11.52 28.00 8.92
N GLU A 529 11.24 26.94 8.15
CA GLU A 529 12.20 25.87 7.85
C GLU A 529 13.21 26.34 6.78
N ILE A 530 12.75 27.09 5.78
CA ILE A 530 13.61 27.75 4.78
C ILE A 530 14.55 28.75 5.48
N ASP A 531 14.02 29.62 6.34
CA ASP A 531 14.81 30.60 7.09
C ASP A 531 15.89 29.93 7.96
N PHE A 532 15.53 28.81 8.60
CA PHE A 532 16.48 28.03 9.38
C PHE A 532 17.63 27.48 8.52
N VAL A 533 17.33 26.85 7.38
CA VAL A 533 18.37 26.29 6.49
C VAL A 533 19.26 27.41 5.93
N LYS A 534 18.68 28.55 5.55
CA LYS A 534 19.41 29.74 5.11
C LYS A 534 20.35 30.28 6.19
N SER A 535 19.91 30.28 7.46
CA SER A 535 20.75 30.73 8.59
C SER A 535 22.02 29.88 8.77
N LEU A 536 22.03 28.65 8.24
CA LEU A 536 23.18 27.73 8.26
C LEU A 536 24.06 27.82 7.00
N ASN A 537 23.81 28.79 6.10
CA ASN A 537 24.46 28.90 4.79
C ASN A 537 24.31 27.63 3.92
N MET A 538 23.17 26.95 4.06
CA MET A 538 22.81 25.80 3.24
C MET A 538 21.69 26.19 2.27
N ARG A 539 21.55 25.44 1.18
CA ARG A 539 20.42 25.54 0.25
C ARG A 539 19.32 24.55 0.63
N LEU A 540 18.08 24.92 0.40
CA LEU A 540 16.94 24.01 0.48
C LEU A 540 16.28 23.93 -0.89
N THR A 541 16.25 22.74 -1.46
CA THR A 541 15.56 22.45 -2.71
C THR A 541 14.41 21.49 -2.42
N TYR A 542 13.23 21.77 -2.96
CA TYR A 542 12.07 20.89 -2.80
C TYR A 542 11.40 20.59 -4.14
N LEU A 543 10.80 19.41 -4.24
CA LEU A 543 9.93 19.06 -5.35
C LEU A 543 8.55 19.71 -5.14
N ASP A 544 8.15 20.59 -6.05
CA ASP A 544 6.82 21.17 -6.05
C ASP A 544 5.82 20.17 -6.65
N GLU A 545 4.83 19.75 -5.86
CA GLU A 545 3.87 18.72 -6.27
C GLU A 545 2.96 19.18 -7.42
N LEU A 546 2.73 20.49 -7.56
CA LEU A 546 1.84 21.04 -8.59
C LEU A 546 2.50 21.08 -9.97
N THR A 547 3.77 21.47 -10.01
CA THR A 547 4.54 21.63 -11.26
C THR A 547 5.42 20.41 -11.58
N ASN A 548 5.66 19.55 -10.59
CA ASN A 548 6.64 18.46 -10.65
C ASN A 548 8.06 18.97 -11.02
N GLU A 549 8.38 20.19 -10.58
CA GLU A 549 9.68 20.82 -10.75
C GLU A 549 10.38 21.04 -9.41
N PHE A 550 11.71 21.05 -9.42
CA PHE A 550 12.48 21.39 -8.23
C PHE A 550 12.64 22.90 -8.11
N ILE A 551 12.25 23.42 -6.95
CA ILE A 551 12.40 24.83 -6.56
C ILE A 551 13.50 24.92 -5.51
N THR A 552 14.47 25.80 -5.74
CA THR A 552 15.60 26.04 -4.82
C THR A 552 15.42 27.39 -4.14
N GLU A 553 15.47 27.39 -2.81
CA GLU A 553 15.34 28.56 -1.95
C GLU A 553 16.66 28.99 -1.30
#